data_AF-A0AAN9XZA5-F1
#
_entry.id   AF-A0AAN9XZA5-F1
#
_cell.length_a   1.000
_cell.length_b   1.000
_cell.length_c   1.000
_cell.angle_alpha   90.00
_cell.angle_beta   90.00
_cell.angle_gamma   90.00
#
_symmetry.space_group_name_H-M   'P 1'
#
loop_
_entity.id
_entity.type
_entity.pdbx_description
1 polymer ?
#
loop_
_entity_poly.entity_id
_entity_poly.type
_entity_poly.pdbx_seq_one_letter_code
_entity_poly.pdbx_strand_id
1 'polypeptide(L)'
;MFLGLIFWFRFVLFHGIAAQAMILGAEDVYVKKGSTISLTCSVNVHSSPPGSVVWYQGSTVVDFESSRGGISLETEKTESGTTSKLLITKASLTDSGNYTCMPSNANPASVFVHVLNGEHPAAMQHGEHSASSILLTRSWITMFALLVILTR
;
A
#
# COMPACT_ATOMS: atom_id res chain seq x y z
N MET A 1 35.52 24.79 -26.36
CA MET A 1 35.30 24.62 -24.91
C MET A 1 33.83 24.72 -24.49
N PHE A 2 33.04 25.65 -25.04
CA PHE A 2 31.60 25.81 -24.70
C PHE A 2 30.67 24.69 -25.21
N LEU A 3 30.96 24.06 -26.35
CA LEU A 3 30.19 22.91 -26.85
C LEU A 3 30.31 21.66 -25.97
N GLY A 4 31.46 21.50 -25.29
CA GLY A 4 31.70 20.40 -24.36
C GLY A 4 30.83 20.50 -23.12
N LEU A 5 30.64 21.72 -22.59
CA LEU A 5 29.78 21.97 -21.43
C LEU A 5 28.29 21.78 -21.75
N ILE A 6 27.82 22.17 -22.94
CA ILE A 6 26.43 21.91 -23.37
C ILE A 6 26.17 20.41 -23.52
N PHE A 7 27.11 19.67 -24.11
CA PHE A 7 27.02 18.20 -24.19
C PHE A 7 27.03 17.55 -22.82
N TRP A 8 27.86 18.05 -21.90
CA TRP A 8 27.95 17.57 -20.52
C TRP A 8 26.67 17.89 -19.72
N PHE A 9 26.11 19.09 -19.85
CA PHE A 9 24.83 19.47 -19.22
C PHE A 9 23.64 18.63 -19.75
N ARG A 10 23.63 18.30 -21.05
CA ARG A 10 22.65 17.33 -21.60
C ARG A 10 22.87 15.92 -21.06
N PHE A 11 24.10 15.51 -20.75
CA PHE A 11 24.41 14.21 -20.15
C PHE A 11 24.00 14.12 -18.67
N VAL A 12 24.15 15.21 -17.91
CA VAL A 12 23.79 15.26 -16.46
C VAL A 12 22.27 15.23 -16.24
N LEU A 13 21.46 15.74 -17.17
CA LEU A 13 19.99 15.65 -17.13
C LEU A 13 19.42 14.31 -17.62
N PHE A 14 20.26 13.42 -18.17
CA PHE A 14 19.87 12.09 -18.65
C PHE A 14 20.04 11.00 -17.58
N HIS A 15 19.87 11.33 -16.29
CA HIS A 15 19.39 10.32 -15.34
C HIS A 15 17.92 10.07 -15.67
N GLY A 16 17.72 9.24 -16.70
CA GLY A 16 16.41 8.87 -17.21
C GLY A 16 15.51 8.48 -16.05
N ILE A 17 14.43 9.24 -15.89
CA ILE A 17 13.33 8.92 -15.00
C ILE A 17 12.77 7.59 -15.52
N ALA A 18 13.26 6.48 -14.98
CA ALA A 18 12.79 5.17 -15.37
C ALA A 18 11.32 5.08 -14.98
N ALA A 19 10.46 4.79 -15.94
CA ALA A 19 9.05 4.68 -15.66
C ALA A 19 8.79 3.55 -14.66
N GLN A 20 7.75 3.69 -13.84
CA GLN A 20 7.47 2.79 -12.71
C GLN A 20 6.00 2.37 -12.73
N ALA A 21 5.74 1.10 -12.44
CA ALA A 21 4.40 0.60 -12.16
C ALA A 21 3.88 1.17 -10.84
N MET A 22 2.56 1.25 -10.69
CA MET A 22 1.92 1.61 -9.43
C MET A 22 0.78 0.65 -9.16
N ILE A 23 0.79 0.00 -8.00
CA ILE A 23 -0.37 -0.74 -7.52
C ILE A 23 -1.29 0.26 -6.81
N LEU A 24 -2.53 0.35 -7.28
CA LEU A 24 -3.53 1.27 -6.74
C LEU A 24 -4.03 0.75 -5.39
N GLY A 25 -4.06 1.62 -4.38
CA GLY A 25 -4.53 1.29 -3.03
C GLY A 25 -3.54 1.67 -1.95
N ALA A 26 -3.65 1.02 -0.80
CA ALA A 26 -2.71 1.14 0.31
C ALA A 26 -1.46 0.26 0.07
N GLU A 27 -0.37 0.58 0.79
CA GLU A 27 0.88 -0.19 0.79
C GLU A 27 0.70 -1.62 1.36
N ASP A 28 -0.24 -1.76 2.30
CA ASP A 28 -0.69 -3.03 2.86
C ASP A 28 -2.19 -3.23 2.63
N VAL A 29 -2.56 -4.40 2.12
CA VAL A 29 -3.94 -4.77 1.81
C VAL A 29 -4.40 -5.87 2.76
N TYR A 30 -5.49 -5.63 3.49
CA TYR A 30 -6.04 -6.60 4.45
C TYR A 30 -7.33 -7.21 3.90
N VAL A 31 -7.37 -8.53 3.77
CA VAL A 31 -8.50 -9.26 3.19
C VAL A 31 -8.97 -10.33 4.17
N LYS A 32 -10.28 -10.53 4.31
CA LYS A 32 -10.79 -11.61 5.14
C LYS A 32 -10.67 -12.95 4.41
N LYS A 33 -10.38 -14.02 5.15
CA LYS A 33 -10.44 -15.39 4.64
C LYS A 33 -11.80 -15.65 3.99
N GLY A 34 -11.79 -16.24 2.80
CA GLY A 34 -12.96 -16.52 1.97
C GLY A 34 -13.39 -15.38 1.05
N SER A 35 -12.89 -14.15 1.26
CA SER A 35 -13.16 -13.01 0.37
C SER A 35 -12.31 -13.04 -0.90
N THR A 36 -12.39 -12.00 -1.73
CA THR A 36 -11.62 -11.88 -2.98
C THR A 36 -10.52 -10.83 -2.79
N ILE A 37 -9.28 -11.20 -3.13
CA ILE A 37 -8.17 -10.25 -3.25
C ILE A 37 -8.30 -9.59 -4.63
N SER A 38 -8.25 -8.26 -4.68
CA SER A 38 -8.32 -7.47 -5.92
C SER A 38 -7.21 -6.44 -5.94
N LEU A 39 -6.23 -6.66 -6.82
CA LEU A 39 -5.10 -5.76 -7.01
C LEU A 39 -5.17 -5.16 -8.42
N THR A 40 -4.95 -3.85 -8.52
CA THR A 40 -4.91 -3.14 -9.81
C THR A 40 -3.55 -2.48 -9.95
N CYS A 41 -2.82 -2.83 -11.00
CA CYS A 41 -1.55 -2.24 -11.36
C CYS A 41 -1.71 -1.34 -12.58
N SER A 42 -1.24 -0.10 -12.49
CA SER A 42 -1.19 0.86 -13.58
C SER A 42 0.25 1.13 -13.98
N VAL A 43 0.51 1.14 -15.28
CA VAL A 43 1.82 1.44 -15.89
C VAL A 43 1.63 2.59 -16.87
N ASN A 44 2.07 3.78 -16.48
CA ASN A 44 1.92 5.02 -17.26
C ASN A 44 3.03 5.14 -18.34
N VAL A 45 3.22 4.09 -19.15
CA VAL A 45 4.23 4.05 -20.21
C VAL A 45 3.58 3.76 -21.54
N HIS A 46 3.79 4.67 -22.47
CA HIS A 46 3.45 4.51 -23.87
C HIS A 46 4.67 3.91 -24.58
N SER A 47 4.65 2.60 -24.79
CA SER A 47 5.69 1.89 -25.54
C SER A 47 5.07 1.17 -26.73
N SER A 48 5.75 1.19 -27.88
CA SER A 48 5.41 0.40 -29.05
C SER A 48 6.54 -0.62 -29.27
N PRO A 49 6.29 -1.94 -29.15
CA PRO A 49 5.01 -2.58 -28.79
C PRO A 49 4.65 -2.37 -27.30
N PRO A 50 3.34 -2.43 -26.95
CA PRO A 50 2.91 -2.26 -25.56
C PRO A 50 3.36 -3.45 -24.71
N GLY A 51 4.06 -3.14 -23.61
CA GLY A 51 4.60 -4.14 -22.70
C GLY A 51 3.54 -5.10 -22.13
N SER A 52 3.96 -6.30 -21.78
CA SER A 52 3.20 -7.21 -20.91
C SER A 52 3.41 -6.88 -19.44
N VAL A 53 2.47 -7.32 -18.59
CA VAL A 53 2.53 -7.26 -17.13
C VAL A 53 2.42 -8.69 -16.60
N VAL A 54 3.33 -9.07 -15.71
CA VAL A 54 3.35 -10.36 -15.03
C VAL A 54 3.19 -10.12 -13.53
N TRP A 55 2.35 -10.94 -12.88
CA TRP A 55 2.17 -10.89 -11.44
C TRP A 55 2.99 -11.98 -10.75
N TYR A 56 3.57 -11.63 -9.60
CA TYR A 56 4.30 -12.54 -8.75
C TYR A 56 3.77 -12.48 -7.32
N GLN A 57 3.82 -13.61 -6.61
CA GLN A 57 3.69 -13.69 -5.16
C GLN A 57 5.05 -14.16 -4.63
N GLY A 58 5.81 -13.26 -4.02
CA GLY A 58 7.21 -13.49 -3.68
C GLY A 58 8.04 -13.75 -4.94
N SER A 59 8.51 -14.99 -5.12
CA SER A 59 9.28 -15.42 -6.29
C SER A 59 8.49 -16.28 -7.29
N THR A 60 7.20 -16.53 -7.02
CA THR A 60 6.37 -17.43 -7.82
C THR A 60 5.45 -16.64 -8.74
N VAL A 61 5.37 -17.03 -10.01
CA VAL A 61 4.44 -16.42 -10.97
C VAL A 61 3.00 -16.75 -10.58
N VAL A 62 2.14 -15.75 -10.61
CA VAL A 62 0.71 -15.88 -10.39
C VAL A 62 0.01 -15.84 -11.75
N ASP A 63 -0.54 -16.98 -12.16
CA ASP A 63 -1.24 -17.15 -13.43
C ASP A 63 -2.60 -17.85 -13.24
N PHE A 64 -3.33 -18.01 -14.34
CA PHE A 64 -4.63 -18.69 -14.35
C PHE A 64 -4.50 -20.23 -14.33
N GLU A 65 -3.30 -20.79 -14.56
CA GLU A 65 -3.04 -22.24 -14.60
C GLU A 65 -2.61 -22.81 -13.25
N SER A 66 -2.39 -21.94 -12.26
CA SER A 66 -2.06 -22.31 -10.89
C SER A 66 -3.00 -23.39 -10.35
N SER A 67 -2.41 -24.42 -9.72
CA SER A 67 -3.14 -25.51 -9.07
C SER A 67 -4.11 -25.05 -7.97
N ARG A 68 -3.96 -23.80 -7.50
CA ARG A 68 -4.88 -23.16 -6.55
C ARG A 68 -6.28 -22.98 -7.14
N GLY A 69 -6.36 -22.62 -8.43
CA GLY A 69 -7.59 -22.18 -9.09
C GLY A 69 -8.15 -20.86 -8.53
N GLY A 70 -9.20 -20.35 -9.17
CA GLY A 70 -9.89 -19.14 -8.73
C GLY A 70 -9.10 -17.84 -8.92
N ILE A 71 -8.11 -17.86 -9.81
CA ILE A 71 -7.29 -16.72 -10.21
C ILE A 71 -7.80 -16.19 -11.55
N SER A 72 -8.01 -14.88 -11.67
CA SER A 72 -8.32 -14.19 -12.92
C SER A 72 -7.35 -13.03 -13.12
N LEU A 73 -6.77 -12.94 -14.32
CA LEU A 73 -5.91 -11.82 -14.73
C LEU A 73 -6.56 -11.12 -15.91
N GLU A 74 -6.80 -9.82 -15.76
CA GLU A 74 -7.34 -8.96 -16.81
C GLU A 74 -6.30 -7.89 -17.11
N THR A 75 -5.81 -7.83 -18.35
CA THR A 75 -4.86 -6.80 -18.77
C THR A 75 -5.45 -5.98 -19.89
N GLU A 76 -5.62 -4.69 -19.64
CA GLU A 76 -6.12 -3.70 -20.58
C GLU A 76 -4.97 -2.81 -21.04
N LYS A 77 -4.84 -2.63 -22.35
CA LYS A 77 -3.83 -1.79 -22.98
C LYS A 77 -4.54 -0.63 -23.66
N THR A 78 -4.30 0.58 -23.20
CA THR A 78 -4.92 1.81 -23.70
C THR A 78 -3.87 2.73 -24.29
N GLU A 79 -4.32 3.78 -24.97
CA GLU A 79 -3.43 4.88 -25.36
C GLU A 79 -2.81 5.58 -24.17
N SER A 80 -3.37 5.49 -22.95
CA SER A 80 -2.88 6.12 -21.72
C SER A 80 -1.85 5.27 -20.95
N GLY A 81 -1.70 3.98 -21.27
CA GLY A 81 -0.81 3.08 -20.57
C GLY A 81 -1.33 1.64 -20.55
N THR A 82 -0.84 0.83 -19.60
CA THR A 82 -1.30 -0.54 -19.40
C THR A 82 -1.84 -0.69 -17.98
N THR A 83 -3.04 -1.23 -17.85
CA THR A 83 -3.66 -1.56 -16.56
C THR A 83 -3.83 -3.06 -16.45
N SER A 84 -3.33 -3.68 -15.39
CA SER A 84 -3.50 -5.10 -15.11
C SER A 84 -4.22 -5.29 -13.78
N LYS A 85 -5.26 -6.11 -13.77
CA LYS A 85 -6.03 -6.47 -12.58
C LYS A 85 -5.83 -7.95 -12.27
N LEU A 86 -5.43 -8.22 -11.04
CA LEU A 86 -5.31 -9.55 -10.48
C LEU A 86 -6.44 -9.77 -9.48
N LEU A 87 -7.24 -10.81 -9.72
CA LEU A 87 -8.32 -11.23 -8.85
C LEU A 87 -8.04 -12.66 -8.35
N ILE A 88 -8.04 -12.83 -7.03
CA ILE A 88 -7.86 -14.14 -6.39
C ILE A 88 -9.08 -14.38 -5.49
N THR A 89 -9.95 -15.28 -5.92
CA THR A 89 -11.20 -15.61 -5.20
C THR A 89 -10.95 -16.61 -4.08
N LYS A 90 -11.84 -16.63 -3.07
CA LYS A 90 -11.78 -17.54 -1.91
C LYS A 90 -10.42 -17.48 -1.20
N ALA A 91 -10.02 -16.28 -0.79
CA ALA A 91 -8.75 -16.00 -0.16
C ALA A 91 -8.49 -16.93 1.05
N SER A 92 -7.30 -17.49 1.10
CA SER A 92 -6.81 -18.39 2.14
C SER A 92 -5.59 -17.77 2.82
N LEU A 93 -5.23 -18.26 4.01
CA LEU A 93 -4.08 -17.70 4.75
C LEU A 93 -2.77 -17.81 3.96
N THR A 94 -2.63 -18.84 3.12
CA THR A 94 -1.47 -19.06 2.23
C THR A 94 -1.40 -18.08 1.07
N ASP A 95 -2.47 -17.36 0.78
CA ASP A 95 -2.46 -16.28 -0.23
C ASP A 95 -1.84 -14.99 0.31
N SER A 96 -1.52 -14.93 1.62
CA SER A 96 -0.80 -13.79 2.19
C SER A 96 0.62 -13.74 1.64
N GLY A 97 1.13 -12.53 1.39
CA GLY A 97 2.49 -12.35 0.90
C GLY A 97 2.69 -11.06 0.13
N ASN A 98 3.90 -10.89 -0.38
CA ASN A 98 4.26 -9.76 -1.22
C ASN A 98 3.85 -10.05 -2.67
N TYR A 99 2.92 -9.25 -3.19
CA TYR A 99 2.50 -9.31 -4.58
C TYR A 99 3.23 -8.24 -5.39
N THR A 100 3.92 -8.67 -6.44
CA THR A 100 4.71 -7.79 -7.30
C THR A 100 4.10 -7.76 -8.70
N CYS A 101 3.78 -6.56 -9.18
CA CYS A 101 3.45 -6.29 -10.57
C CYS A 101 4.74 -5.96 -11.33
N MET A 102 5.12 -6.83 -12.26
CA MET A 102 6.35 -6.71 -13.05
C MET A 102 6.01 -6.41 -14.51
N PRO A 103 6.08 -5.14 -14.95
CA PRO A 103 5.97 -4.80 -16.36
C PRO A 103 7.29 -5.04 -17.11
N SER A 104 7.20 -5.21 -18.43
CA SER A 104 8.38 -5.41 -19.29
C SER A 104 9.22 -4.16 -19.53
N ASN A 105 8.61 -2.97 -19.48
CA ASN A 105 9.25 -1.70 -19.86
C ASN A 105 9.26 -0.65 -18.72
N ALA A 106 9.10 -1.07 -17.47
CA ALA A 106 9.06 -0.18 -16.31
C ALA A 106 9.57 -0.91 -15.05
N ASN A 107 9.88 -0.13 -14.02
CA ASN A 107 10.21 -0.66 -12.71
C ASN A 107 8.98 -1.30 -12.05
N PRO A 108 9.13 -2.43 -11.34
CA PRO A 108 8.02 -3.10 -10.67
C PRO A 108 7.46 -2.29 -9.51
N ALA A 109 6.24 -2.66 -9.11
CA ALA A 109 5.63 -2.23 -7.86
C ALA A 109 5.21 -3.45 -7.05
N SER A 110 5.26 -3.31 -5.72
CA SER A 110 4.96 -4.38 -4.78
C SER A 110 3.99 -3.90 -3.71
N VAL A 111 3.14 -4.81 -3.23
CA VAL A 111 2.17 -4.57 -2.16
C VAL A 111 2.11 -5.81 -1.29
N PHE A 112 2.01 -5.65 0.03
CA PHE A 112 1.84 -6.81 0.91
C PHE A 112 0.35 -7.07 1.17
N VAL A 113 -0.09 -8.31 0.95
CA VAL A 113 -1.47 -8.74 1.23
C VAL A 113 -1.48 -9.59 2.49
N HIS A 114 -2.33 -9.22 3.44
CA HIS A 114 -2.57 -9.91 4.70
C HIS A 114 -3.97 -10.54 4.68
N VAL A 115 -4.04 -11.87 4.67
CA VAL A 115 -5.32 -12.57 4.78
C VAL A 115 -5.61 -12.87 6.26
N LEU A 116 -6.70 -12.33 6.78
CA LEU A 116 -7.09 -12.40 8.19
C LEU A 116 -8.18 -13.44 8.43
N ASN A 117 -8.11 -14.17 9.55
CA ASN A 117 -9.24 -14.96 10.03
C ASN A 117 -10.35 -14.02 10.51
N GLY A 118 -11.56 -14.19 10.00
CA GLY A 118 -12.70 -13.30 10.23
C GLY A 118 -13.29 -13.32 11.65
N GLU A 119 -12.58 -13.86 12.64
CA GLU A 119 -13.08 -14.08 14.00
C GLU A 119 -12.90 -12.88 14.93
N HIS A 120 -12.16 -11.85 14.53
CA HIS A 120 -12.01 -10.64 15.33
C HIS A 120 -12.77 -9.48 14.67
N PRO A 121 -13.99 -9.13 15.14
CA PRO A 121 -14.61 -7.88 14.75
C PRO A 121 -13.66 -6.74 15.12
N ALA A 122 -13.53 -5.75 14.23
CA ALA A 122 -12.78 -4.54 14.52
C ALA A 122 -13.18 -4.02 15.91
N ALA A 123 -12.19 -3.69 16.74
CA ALA A 123 -12.45 -3.06 18.02
C ALA A 123 -13.18 -1.73 17.77
N MET A 124 -14.51 -1.75 17.83
CA MET A 124 -15.31 -0.56 17.99
C MET A 124 -14.97 -0.01 19.37
N GLN A 125 -14.14 1.02 19.43
CA GLN A 125 -13.99 1.82 20.64
C GLN A 125 -15.31 2.55 20.86
N HIS A 126 -16.22 1.95 21.63
CA HIS A 126 -17.33 2.71 22.19
C HIS A 126 -16.71 3.65 23.23
N GLY A 127 -16.67 4.95 22.89
CA GLY A 127 -16.28 5.99 23.82
C GLY A 127 -17.36 6.18 24.87
N GLU A 128 -17.39 5.31 25.88
CA GLU A 128 -18.13 5.56 27.12
C GLU A 128 -17.17 6.13 28.15
N HIS A 129 -17.17 7.45 28.28
CA HIS A 129 -16.68 8.09 29.50
C HIS A 129 -17.88 8.57 30.30
N SER A 130 -18.09 7.86 31.40
CA SER A 130 -19.01 8.10 32.47
C SER A 130 -18.89 9.54 33.01
N ALA A 131 -20.04 10.16 33.27
CA ALA A 131 -20.12 11.21 34.26
C ALA A 131 -19.63 10.69 35.63
N SER A 132 -18.93 11.55 36.38
CA SER A 132 -18.61 11.46 37.83
C SER A 132 -17.19 11.03 38.21
N SER A 133 -16.29 12.01 38.37
CA SER A 133 -15.73 12.38 39.69
C SER A 133 -14.65 13.46 39.54
N ILE A 134 -15.09 14.71 39.75
CA ILE A 134 -14.27 15.90 39.88
C ILE A 134 -13.46 15.78 41.18
N LEU A 135 -12.30 15.10 41.25
CA LEU A 135 -11.51 15.08 42.50
C LEU A 135 -9.97 14.97 42.40
N LEU A 136 -9.33 15.16 41.24
CA LEU A 136 -7.84 15.12 41.19
C LEU A 136 -7.14 16.43 40.80
N THR A 137 -7.86 17.44 40.30
CA THR A 137 -7.25 18.76 39.98
C THR A 137 -7.23 19.74 41.16
N ARG A 138 -7.89 19.41 42.28
CA ARG A 138 -7.97 20.30 43.45
C ARG A 138 -6.75 20.31 44.37
N SER A 139 -5.80 19.38 44.21
CA SER A 139 -4.69 19.23 45.16
C SER A 139 -3.62 20.33 45.04
N TRP A 140 -3.45 20.96 43.87
CA TRP A 140 -2.45 22.01 43.69
C TRP A 140 -2.93 23.36 44.26
N ILE A 141 -4.22 23.67 44.07
CA ILE A 141 -4.82 24.96 44.49
C ILE A 141 -4.88 25.05 46.02
N THR A 142 -5.19 23.94 46.71
CA THR A 142 -5.21 23.91 48.19
C THR A 142 -3.81 24.03 48.78
N MET A 143 -2.79 23.43 48.16
CA MET A 143 -1.41 23.48 48.65
C MET A 143 -0.81 24.89 48.51
N PHE A 144 -1.07 25.58 47.39
CA PHE A 144 -0.63 26.96 47.20
C PHE A 144 -1.32 27.93 48.17
N ALA A 145 -2.62 27.75 48.44
CA ALA A 145 -3.33 28.57 49.42
C ALA A 145 -2.77 28.40 50.85
N LEU A 146 -2.41 27.17 51.25
CA LEU A 146 -1.84 26.88 52.57
C LEU A 146 -0.44 27.51 52.75
N LEU A 147 0.36 27.52 51.68
CA LEU A 147 1.70 28.11 51.69
C LEU A 147 1.66 29.64 51.90
N VAL A 148 0.69 30.32 51.28
CA VAL A 148 0.50 31.77 51.43
C VAL A 148 0.06 32.15 52.86
N ILE A 149 -0.78 31.33 53.50
CA ILE A 149 -1.23 31.58 54.88
C ILE A 149 -0.09 31.42 55.89
N LEU A 150 0.86 30.51 55.66
CA LEU A 150 2.00 30.28 56.57
C LEU A 150 3.12 31.33 56.42
N THR A 151 3.09 32.15 55.37
CA THR A 151 4.09 33.20 55.09
C THR A 151 3.65 34.60 55.52
N ARG A 152 2.50 34.74 56.19
CA ARG A 152 1.98 36.00 56.74
C ARG A 152 1.87 35.91 58.26
#